data_AF-A0A484YY68-F1
#
_entry.id   AF-A0A484YY68-F1
#
_cell.length_a   1.000
_cell.length_b   1.000
_cell.length_c   1.000
_cell.angle_alpha   90.00
_cell.angle_beta   90.00
_cell.angle_gamma   90.00
#
_symmetry.space_group_name_H-M   'P 1'
#
loop_
_entity.id
_entity.type
_entity.pdbx_description
1 polymer ?
#
loop_
_entity_poly.entity_id
_entity_poly.type
_entity_poly.pdbx_seq_one_letter_code
_entity_poly.pdbx_strand_id
1 'polypeptide(L)'
;MVKSQNNQWQYDKLVLATGASAFVPPVPGRELMLTLNSQQEYRACETQLRDARRVLIVGGGLIGSELAMDFCRAGKAVTLIDNAASILASLMPPEVSSRLQHRLTEMGVHLLLKSQLQGLEKQILAFWQRWTASAASKWMR
;
A
#
# COMPACT_ATOMS: atom_id res chain seq x y z
N MET A 1 20.17 -32.12 10.69
CA MET A 1 19.99 -31.36 11.94
C MET A 1 19.60 -29.92 11.63
N VAL A 2 18.43 -29.47 12.10
CA VAL A 2 17.97 -28.07 12.00
C VAL A 2 17.79 -27.54 13.41
N LYS A 3 18.15 -26.27 13.58
CA LYS A 3 18.01 -25.53 14.83
C LYS A 3 16.96 -24.44 14.62
N SER A 4 16.01 -24.34 15.55
CA SER A 4 15.08 -23.22 15.62
C SER A 4 14.93 -22.81 17.06
N GLN A 5 15.21 -21.53 17.34
CA GLN A 5 15.30 -20.99 18.70
C GLN A 5 16.22 -21.86 19.57
N ASN A 6 15.68 -22.47 20.64
CA ASN A 6 16.43 -23.30 21.59
C ASN A 6 16.35 -24.80 21.29
N ASN A 7 15.69 -25.20 20.20
CA ASN A 7 15.41 -26.61 19.90
C ASN A 7 16.24 -27.10 18.71
N GLN A 8 16.53 -28.40 18.72
CA GLN A 8 17.26 -29.09 17.67
C GLN A 8 16.54 -30.36 17.26
N TRP A 9 16.39 -30.58 15.96
CA TRP A 9 15.74 -31.77 15.41
C TRP A 9 16.66 -32.44 14.40
N GLN A 10 16.78 -33.76 14.53
CA GLN A 10 17.38 -34.62 13.52
C GLN A 10 16.35 -35.03 12.48
N TYR A 11 16.80 -35.24 11.26
CA TYR A 11 15.97 -35.67 10.14
C TYR A 11 16.83 -36.42 9.14
N ASP A 12 16.23 -37.41 8.49
CA ASP A 12 16.85 -38.10 7.35
C ASP A 12 16.68 -37.28 6.07
N LYS A 13 15.51 -36.63 5.92
CA LYS A 13 15.19 -35.71 4.81
C LYS A 13 14.35 -34.55 5.36
N LEU A 14 14.67 -33.33 4.93
CA LEU A 14 13.98 -32.10 5.34
C LEU A 14 13.58 -31.29 4.12
N VAL A 15 12.33 -30.83 4.09
CA VAL A 15 11.84 -29.86 3.11
C VAL A 15 11.47 -28.57 3.85
N LEU A 16 12.07 -27.46 3.44
CA LEU A 16 11.72 -26.13 3.92
C LEU A 16 10.76 -25.48 2.92
N ALA A 17 9.51 -25.32 3.32
CA ALA A 17 8.44 -24.74 2.52
C ALA A 17 7.83 -23.51 3.22
N THR A 18 8.68 -22.61 3.72
CA THR A 18 8.29 -21.46 4.56
C THR A 18 7.64 -20.31 3.79
N GLY A 19 7.49 -20.43 2.47
CA GLY A 19 6.89 -19.40 1.63
C GLY A 19 7.72 -18.13 1.54
N ALA A 20 7.04 -17.00 1.33
CA ALA A 20 7.61 -15.66 1.22
C ALA A 20 6.91 -14.70 2.19
N SER A 21 7.55 -13.56 2.46
CA SER A 21 6.97 -12.44 3.22
C SER A 21 6.86 -11.20 2.34
N ALA A 22 5.88 -10.34 2.65
CA ALA A 22 5.74 -9.06 1.96
C ALA A 22 6.95 -8.15 2.25
N PHE A 23 7.47 -7.54 1.19
CA PHE A 23 8.48 -6.49 1.33
C PHE A 23 7.83 -5.18 1.77
N VAL A 24 8.35 -4.60 2.85
CA VAL A 24 7.92 -3.28 3.37
C VAL A 24 9.10 -2.31 3.25
N PRO A 25 8.99 -1.23 2.44
CA PRO A 25 10.07 -0.27 2.27
C PRO A 25 10.54 0.35 3.61
N PRO A 26 11.86 0.56 3.79
CA PRO A 26 12.41 1.11 5.02
C PRO A 26 12.29 2.64 5.09
N VAL A 27 11.05 3.14 5.08
CA VAL A 27 10.74 4.58 5.14
C VAL A 27 10.08 4.95 6.48
N PRO A 28 10.20 6.22 6.94
CA PRO A 28 9.43 6.70 8.08
C PRO A 28 7.92 6.46 7.88
N GLY A 29 7.22 6.01 8.92
CA GLY A 29 5.79 5.73 8.86
C GLY A 29 5.42 4.39 8.21
N ARG A 30 6.39 3.51 7.91
CA ARG A 30 6.16 2.18 7.31
C ARG A 30 5.20 1.30 8.10
N GLU A 31 5.10 1.49 9.41
CA GLU A 31 4.17 0.78 10.30
C GLU A 31 2.69 1.10 10.02
N LEU A 32 2.41 2.18 9.27
CA LEU A 32 1.08 2.52 8.80
C LEU A 32 0.66 1.72 7.56
N MET A 33 1.59 1.00 6.93
CA MET A 33 1.32 0.21 5.72
C MET A 33 0.57 -1.08 6.06
N LEU A 34 -0.36 -1.44 5.17
CA LEU A 34 -0.99 -2.75 5.17
C LEU A 34 -0.24 -3.69 4.22
N THR A 35 -0.05 -4.94 4.62
CA THR A 35 0.44 -6.02 3.76
C THR A 35 -0.66 -7.04 3.54
N LEU A 36 -0.63 -7.69 2.38
CA LEU A 36 -1.59 -8.72 2.01
C LEU A 36 -0.83 -9.96 1.49
N ASN A 37 -0.28 -10.76 2.42
CA ASN A 37 0.46 -11.98 2.09
C ASN A 37 -0.19 -13.26 2.63
N SER A 38 -1.32 -13.14 3.33
CA SER A 38 -2.11 -14.28 3.83
C SER A 38 -3.59 -13.92 3.97
N GLN A 39 -4.46 -14.93 4.02
CA GLN A 39 -5.88 -14.70 4.31
C GLN A 39 -6.10 -14.05 5.69
N GLN A 40 -5.22 -14.34 6.64
CA GLN A 40 -5.29 -13.77 7.98
C GLN A 40 -4.98 -12.26 7.96
N GLU A 41 -3.92 -11.85 7.24
CA GLU A 41 -3.61 -10.43 7.02
C GLU A 41 -4.76 -9.69 6.34
N TYR A 42 -5.35 -10.28 5.30
CA TYR A 42 -6.52 -9.68 4.63
C TYR A 42 -7.69 -9.48 5.60
N ARG A 43 -8.08 -10.52 6.35
CA ARG A 43 -9.18 -10.43 7.32
C ARG A 43 -8.90 -9.37 8.40
N ALA A 44 -7.65 -9.20 8.82
CA ALA A 44 -7.28 -8.21 9.82
C ALA A 44 -7.50 -6.76 9.34
N CYS A 45 -7.46 -6.50 8.03
CA CYS A 45 -7.62 -5.16 7.46
C CYS A 45 -8.86 -4.99 6.55
N GLU A 46 -9.71 -6.01 6.44
CA GLU A 46 -10.87 -6.05 5.53
C GLU A 46 -11.80 -4.85 5.72
N THR A 47 -12.19 -4.54 6.96
CA THR A 47 -13.05 -3.37 7.26
C THR A 47 -12.39 -2.05 6.83
N GLN A 48 -11.11 -1.88 7.14
CA GLN A 48 -10.36 -0.68 6.77
C GLN A 48 -10.29 -0.51 5.24
N LEU A 49 -10.01 -1.61 4.51
CA LEU A 49 -9.96 -1.63 3.06
C LEU A 49 -11.34 -1.37 2.45
N ARG A 50 -12.39 -1.97 3.01
CA ARG A 50 -13.77 -1.77 2.56
C ARG A 50 -14.18 -0.30 2.69
N ASP A 51 -13.90 0.31 3.83
CA ASP A 51 -14.35 1.68 4.14
C ASP A 51 -13.42 2.76 3.52
N ALA A 52 -12.22 2.37 3.07
CA ALA A 52 -11.29 3.28 2.41
C ALA A 52 -11.87 3.84 1.10
N ARG A 53 -11.82 5.17 0.95
CA ARG A 53 -12.17 5.87 -0.29
C ARG A 53 -10.98 6.08 -1.23
N ARG A 54 -9.78 6.15 -0.66
CA ARG A 54 -8.51 6.36 -1.38
C ARG A 54 -7.53 5.27 -0.97
N VAL A 55 -6.86 4.67 -1.94
CA VAL A 55 -5.88 3.60 -1.71
C VAL A 55 -4.59 3.96 -2.44
N LEU A 56 -3.49 3.99 -1.69
CA LEU A 56 -2.13 4.03 -2.25
C LEU A 56 -1.57 2.61 -2.26
N ILE A 57 -1.19 2.12 -3.43
CA ILE A 57 -0.52 0.84 -3.63
C ILE A 57 0.96 1.12 -3.88
N VAL A 58 1.82 0.46 -3.11
CA VAL A 58 3.27 0.59 -3.24
C VAL A 58 3.81 -0.67 -3.91
N GLY A 59 4.24 -0.53 -5.16
CA GLY A 59 4.69 -1.62 -6.02
C GLY A 59 3.76 -1.88 -7.21
N GLY A 60 4.31 -1.81 -8.41
CA GLY A 60 3.70 -2.08 -9.71
C GLY A 60 4.00 -3.47 -10.25
N GLY A 61 4.34 -4.42 -9.38
CA GLY A 61 4.44 -5.84 -9.71
C GLY A 61 3.07 -6.48 -9.97
N LEU A 62 3.05 -7.81 -10.09
CA LEU A 62 1.84 -8.57 -10.40
C LEU A 62 0.71 -8.30 -9.39
N ILE A 63 1.01 -8.51 -8.10
CA ILE A 63 0.05 -8.33 -7.00
C ILE A 63 -0.45 -6.88 -6.93
N GLY A 64 0.46 -5.91 -7.03
CA GLY A 64 0.09 -4.49 -6.97
C GLY A 64 -0.81 -4.06 -8.14
N SER A 65 -0.56 -4.60 -9.33
CA SER A 65 -1.38 -4.34 -10.52
C SER A 65 -2.78 -4.95 -10.39
N GLU A 66 -2.89 -6.15 -9.84
CA GLU A 66 -4.16 -6.83 -9.57
C GLU A 66 -4.98 -6.08 -8.50
N LEU A 67 -4.36 -5.73 -7.37
CA LEU A 67 -5.00 -4.93 -6.33
C LEU A 67 -5.47 -3.56 -6.85
N ALA A 68 -4.69 -2.93 -7.74
CA ALA A 68 -5.08 -1.66 -8.33
C ALA A 68 -6.36 -1.80 -9.16
N MET A 69 -6.44 -2.87 -9.94
CA MET A 69 -7.61 -3.19 -10.75
C MET A 69 -8.84 -3.44 -9.86
N ASP A 70 -8.69 -4.22 -8.79
CA ASP A 70 -9.80 -4.61 -7.91
C ASP A 70 -10.31 -3.45 -7.06
N PHE A 71 -9.43 -2.65 -6.47
CA PHE A 71 -9.85 -1.47 -5.72
C PHE A 71 -10.50 -0.42 -6.63
N CYS A 72 -10.02 -0.28 -7.86
CA CYS A 72 -10.64 0.60 -8.83
C CYS A 72 -12.04 0.13 -9.23
N ARG A 73 -12.22 -1.18 -9.49
CA ARG A 73 -13.53 -1.81 -9.71
C ARG A 73 -14.48 -1.65 -8.52
N ALA A 74 -13.94 -1.65 -7.31
CA ALA A 74 -14.67 -1.38 -6.08
C ALA A 74 -15.00 0.11 -5.86
N GLY A 75 -14.76 0.98 -6.85
CA GLY A 75 -15.11 2.40 -6.82
C GLY A 75 -14.18 3.27 -5.97
N LYS A 76 -12.97 2.80 -5.65
CA LYS A 76 -11.98 3.55 -4.86
C LYS A 76 -11.10 4.39 -5.77
N ALA A 77 -10.66 5.54 -5.26
CA ALA A 77 -9.60 6.31 -5.91
C ALA A 77 -8.25 5.64 -5.65
N VAL A 78 -7.64 5.09 -6.69
CA VAL A 78 -6.40 4.32 -6.57
C VAL A 78 -5.22 5.10 -7.14
N THR A 79 -4.15 5.20 -6.35
CA THR A 79 -2.82 5.59 -6.81
C THR A 79 -1.88 4.41 -6.65
N LEU A 80 -1.10 4.10 -7.68
CA LEU A 80 -0.04 3.09 -7.62
C LEU A 80 1.29 3.79 -7.83
N ILE A 81 2.24 3.58 -6.92
CA ILE A 81 3.60 4.10 -6.99
C ILE A 81 4.59 2.97 -7.21
N ASP A 82 5.55 3.15 -8.13
CA ASP A 82 6.64 2.22 -8.34
C ASP A 82 7.93 2.96 -8.77
N ASN A 83 9.09 2.42 -8.37
CA ASN A 83 10.39 3.00 -8.72
C ASN A 83 10.80 2.71 -10.18
N ALA A 84 10.23 1.68 -10.79
CA ALA A 84 10.46 1.30 -12.17
C ALA A 84 9.76 2.25 -13.15
N ALA A 85 10.22 2.20 -14.40
CA ALA A 85 9.69 3.00 -15.49
C ALA A 85 8.37 2.46 -16.08
N SER A 86 7.99 1.23 -15.72
CA SER A 86 6.81 0.53 -16.22
C SER A 86 6.28 -0.43 -15.16
N ILE A 87 5.00 -0.76 -15.23
CA ILE A 87 4.46 -1.88 -14.45
C ILE A 87 5.08 -3.22 -14.90
N LEU A 88 5.02 -4.21 -14.01
CA LEU A 88 5.53 -5.58 -14.24
C LEU A 88 7.00 -5.63 -14.69
N ALA A 89 7.81 -4.63 -14.35
CA ALA A 89 9.18 -4.49 -14.84
C ALA A 89 10.11 -5.67 -14.47
N SER A 90 9.81 -6.41 -13.41
CA SER A 90 10.54 -7.63 -13.03
C SER A 90 10.13 -8.88 -13.82
N LEU A 91 9.00 -8.83 -14.53
CA LEU A 91 8.41 -9.98 -15.23
C LEU A 91 8.50 -9.84 -16.75
N MET A 92 8.43 -8.62 -17.28
CA MET A 92 8.39 -8.40 -18.72
C MET A 92 8.89 -7.01 -19.13
N PRO A 93 9.34 -6.85 -20.39
CA PRO A 93 9.68 -5.55 -20.96
C PRO A 93 8.49 -4.58 -21.03
N PRO A 94 8.73 -3.26 -21.00
CA PRO A 94 7.69 -2.23 -21.05
C PRO A 94 6.76 -2.35 -22.25
N GLU A 95 7.26 -2.81 -23.40
CA GLU A 95 6.48 -2.99 -24.62
C GLU A 95 5.34 -4.00 -24.41
N VAL A 96 5.62 -5.06 -23.64
CA VAL A 96 4.65 -6.11 -23.32
C VAL A 96 3.67 -5.65 -22.24
N SER A 97 4.15 -4.93 -21.22
CA SER A 97 3.29 -4.46 -20.13
C SER A 97 2.49 -3.19 -20.46
N SER A 98 2.84 -2.49 -21.57
CA SER A 98 2.21 -1.24 -22.02
C SER A 98 0.69 -1.34 -22.13
N ARG A 99 0.17 -2.44 -22.67
CA ARG A 99 -1.28 -2.65 -22.82
C ARG A 99 -1.98 -2.71 -21.47
N LEU A 100 -1.40 -3.40 -20.49
CA LEU A 100 -1.95 -3.44 -19.13
C LEU A 100 -1.84 -2.08 -18.46
N GLN A 101 -0.71 -1.38 -18.65
CA GLN A 101 -0.52 -0.04 -18.10
C GLN A 101 -1.60 0.92 -18.59
N HIS A 102 -1.85 0.90 -19.91
CA HIS A 102 -2.91 1.70 -20.52
C HIS A 102 -4.28 1.35 -19.96
N ARG A 103 -4.60 0.05 -19.82
CA ARG A 103 -5.87 -0.39 -19.21
C ARG A 103 -6.02 0.10 -17.77
N LEU A 104 -4.98 0.03 -16.94
CA LEU A 104 -5.04 0.52 -15.57
C LEU A 104 -5.32 2.03 -15.54
N THR A 105 -4.65 2.80 -16.41
CA THR A 105 -4.90 4.25 -16.54
C THR A 105 -6.32 4.55 -17.04
N GLU A 106 -6.83 3.83 -18.05
CA GLU A 106 -8.21 3.97 -18.54
C GLU A 106 -9.25 3.66 -17.46
N MET A 107 -8.98 2.69 -16.58
CA MET A 107 -9.84 2.39 -15.44
C MET A 107 -9.86 3.52 -14.40
N GLY A 108 -8.86 4.41 -14.39
CA GLY A 108 -8.73 5.52 -13.45
C GLY A 108 -7.68 5.30 -12.37
N VAL A 109 -6.80 4.31 -12.52
CA VAL A 109 -5.63 4.15 -11.64
C VAL A 109 -4.61 5.25 -11.97
N HIS A 110 -4.25 6.05 -10.97
CA HIS A 110 -3.19 7.03 -11.09
C HIS A 110 -1.82 6.37 -10.91
N LEU A 111 -1.04 6.27 -11.97
CA LEU A 111 0.28 5.63 -11.97
C LEU A 111 1.38 6.66 -11.73
N LEU A 112 2.08 6.52 -10.60
CA LEU A 112 3.30 7.25 -10.24
C LEU A 112 4.51 6.34 -10.46
N LEU A 113 4.93 6.23 -11.72
CA LEU A 113 6.13 5.47 -12.11
C LEU A 113 7.38 6.33 -11.93
N LYS A 114 8.57 5.69 -11.89
CA LYS A 114 9.86 6.35 -11.60
C LYS A 114 9.81 7.18 -10.31
N SER A 115 8.99 6.75 -9.35
CA SER A 115 8.70 7.49 -8.14
C SER A 115 8.93 6.62 -6.93
N GLN A 116 9.58 7.16 -5.91
CA GLN A 116 9.90 6.42 -4.69
C GLN A 116 9.17 7.03 -3.50
N LEU A 117 8.47 6.18 -2.74
CA LEU A 117 7.89 6.58 -1.45
C LEU A 117 9.01 7.04 -0.51
N GLN A 118 8.88 8.24 0.07
CA GLN A 118 9.86 8.79 1.01
C GLN A 118 9.43 8.61 2.47
N GLY A 119 8.13 8.52 2.74
CA GLY A 119 7.58 8.36 4.07
C GLY A 119 6.06 8.44 4.07
N LEU A 120 5.47 8.07 5.21
CA LEU A 120 4.04 8.14 5.47
C LEU A 120 3.82 8.89 6.78
N GLU A 121 2.79 9.72 6.81
CA GLU A 121 2.38 10.43 8.01
C GLU A 121 0.87 10.34 8.16
N LYS A 122 0.40 10.15 9.40
CA LYS A 122 -1.02 10.16 9.72
C LYS A 122 -1.46 11.58 10.01
N GLN A 123 -2.14 12.21 9.05
CA GLN A 123 -2.75 13.52 9.29
C GLN A 123 -3.97 13.39 10.20
N ILE A 124 -3.88 13.94 11.42
CA ILE A 124 -5.05 14.15 12.27
C ILE A 124 -5.61 15.52 11.92
N LEU A 125 -6.77 15.56 11.26
CA LEU A 125 -7.51 16.82 11.08
C LEU A 125 -8.00 17.28 12.45
N ALA A 126 -7.31 18.25 13.05
CA ALA A 126 -7.78 18.93 14.25
C ALA A 126 -9.08 19.71 13.92
N PHE A 127 -10.22 19.18 14.37
CA PHE A 127 -11.55 19.68 14.01
C PHE A 127 -11.99 20.92 14.83
N TRP A 128 -11.08 21.63 15.53
CA TRP A 128 -11.45 22.65 16.54
C TRP A 128 -10.71 24.01 16.46
N GLN A 129 -10.58 24.62 15.28
CA GLN A 129 -10.10 26.03 15.18
C GLN A 129 -11.00 26.94 14.30
N ARG A 130 -12.32 26.68 14.23
CA ARG A 130 -13.23 27.50 13.40
C ARG A 130 -14.37 28.21 14.14
N TRP A 131 -14.25 28.42 15.45
CA TRP A 131 -15.19 29.24 16.22
C TRP A 131 -14.49 30.08 17.32
N THR A 132 -13.90 31.21 16.93
CA THR A 132 -13.85 32.44 17.75
C THR A 132 -13.69 33.66 16.84
N ALA A 133 -14.68 33.87 15.97
CA ALA A 133 -14.96 35.22 15.46
C ALA A 133 -16.16 35.76 16.24
N SER A 134 -15.89 36.45 17.35
CA SER A 134 -16.80 37.46 17.87
C SER A 134 -16.00 38.75 18.00
N ALA A 135 -16.19 39.61 17.01
CA ALA A 135 -15.90 41.02 17.14
C ALA A 135 -16.92 41.60 18.13
N ALA A 136 -16.43 42.14 19.24
CA ALA A 136 -17.11 43.19 19.98
C ALA A 136 -16.05 44.15 20.55
N SER A 137 -15.59 45.01 19.65
CA SER A 137 -14.94 46.27 20.00
C SER A 137 -15.88 47.13 20.85
N LYS A 138 -15.29 47.82 21.84
CA LYS A 138 -15.57 49.22 22.20
C LYS A 138 -16.82 49.50 23.06
N TRP A 139 -16.61 49.58 24.38
CA TRP A 139 -17.18 50.66 25.21
C TRP A 139 -16.14 51.11 26.26
N MET A 140 -15.60 52.32 26.04
CA MET A 140 -15.02 53.18 27.06
C MET A 140 -16.16 54.01 27.68
N ARG A 141 -16.08 54.18 29.00
CA ARG A 141 -16.95 54.89 29.96
C ARG A 141 -18.05 54.05 30.59
#